data_AF-A0A3A8T5P1-F1
#
_entry.id   AF-A0A3A8T5P1-F1
#
_cell.length_a   1.000
_cell.length_b   1.000
_cell.length_c   1.000
_cell.angle_alpha   90.00
_cell.angle_beta   90.00
_cell.angle_gamma   90.00
#
_symmetry.space_group_name_H-M   'P 1'
#
loop_
_entity.id
_entity.type
_entity.pdbx_description
1 polymer ?
#
loop_
_entity_poly.entity_id
_entity_poly.type
_entity_poly.pdbx_seq_one_letter_code
_entity_poly.pdbx_strand_id
1 'polypeptide(L)'
;MKHDPSLILMEDVDGAPVRMGAAVMIVRTEPDDSVSERFLGRVGVVVALVFDDPPMQYPSDPLIQVRVAGVGEDLFFAREIVEVPQGHFVAFGSSSSG
;
A
#
# COMPACT_ATOMS: atom_id res chain seq x y z
N MET A 1 17.09 13.40 -21.39
CA MET A 1 16.22 12.51 -20.60
C MET A 1 15.02 13.34 -20.20
N LYS A 2 13.84 13.11 -20.81
CA LYS A 2 12.61 13.70 -20.28
C LYS A 2 12.35 12.95 -18.99
N HIS A 3 12.41 13.64 -17.84
CA HIS A 3 11.67 13.17 -16.68
C HIS A 3 10.22 13.33 -17.08
N ASP A 4 9.59 12.26 -17.54
CA ASP A 4 8.14 12.23 -17.54
C ASP A 4 7.72 12.50 -16.09
N PRO A 5 6.89 13.52 -15.84
CA PRO A 5 6.50 13.85 -14.49
C PRO A 5 5.68 12.68 -13.96
N SER A 6 6.20 12.01 -12.92
CA SER A 6 5.43 11.01 -12.20
C SER A 6 4.13 11.66 -11.73
N LEU A 7 3.02 10.97 -11.97
CA LEU A 7 1.70 11.45 -11.58
C LEU A 7 1.39 10.90 -10.19
N ILE A 8 1.25 11.81 -9.22
CA ILE A 8 0.89 11.45 -7.85
C ILE A 8 -0.55 11.90 -7.61
N LEU A 9 -1.43 10.96 -7.33
CA LEU A 9 -2.84 11.19 -7.02
C LEU A 9 -3.10 10.84 -5.55
N MET A 10 -3.83 11.72 -4.86
CA MET A 10 -4.22 11.55 -3.45
C MET A 10 -5.74 11.37 -3.30
N GLU A 11 -6.42 11.12 -4.41
CA GLU A 11 -7.86 10.87 -4.49
C GLU A 11 -8.15 9.47 -5.04
N ASP A 12 -9.36 8.97 -4.81
CA ASP A 12 -9.79 7.69 -5.36
C ASP A 12 -9.81 7.75 -6.89
N VAL A 13 -9.17 6.76 -7.52
CA VAL A 13 -9.12 6.61 -8.97
C VAL A 13 -9.98 5.43 -9.38
N ASP A 14 -10.94 5.65 -10.27
CA ASP A 14 -11.77 4.58 -10.79
C ASP A 14 -10.92 3.60 -11.62
N GLY A 15 -11.03 2.31 -11.33
CA GLY A 15 -10.20 1.25 -11.92
C GLY A 15 -8.84 1.02 -11.25
N ALA A 16 -8.50 1.76 -10.20
CA ALA A 16 -7.32 1.46 -9.38
C ALA A 16 -7.55 0.22 -8.48
N PRO A 17 -6.48 -0.53 -8.15
CA PRO A 17 -6.59 -1.75 -7.36
C PRO A 17 -6.99 -1.50 -5.89
N VAL A 18 -6.79 -0.28 -5.39
CA VAL A 18 -7.08 0.11 -4.01
C VAL A 18 -7.71 1.49 -3.95
N ARG A 19 -8.32 1.79 -2.80
CA ARG A 19 -8.90 3.10 -2.49
C ARG A 19 -8.03 3.88 -1.52
N MET A 20 -8.12 5.19 -1.58
CA MET A 20 -7.52 6.10 -0.60
C MET A 20 -8.10 5.85 0.79
N GLY A 21 -7.23 5.85 1.80
CA GLY A 21 -7.60 5.55 3.17
C GLY A 21 -7.90 4.07 3.44
N ALA A 22 -7.79 3.18 2.45
CA ALA A 22 -7.96 1.75 2.67
C ALA A 22 -6.85 1.19 3.59
N ALA A 23 -7.24 0.30 4.50
CA ALA A 23 -6.30 -0.43 5.32
C ALA A 23 -5.77 -1.63 4.53
N VAL A 24 -4.45 -1.72 4.40
CA VAL A 24 -3.79 -2.76 3.60
C VAL A 24 -2.68 -3.41 4.41
N MET A 25 -2.53 -4.72 4.28
CA MET A 25 -1.43 -5.48 4.87
C MET A 25 -0.35 -5.67 3.82
N ILE A 26 0.90 -5.39 4.20
CA ILE A 26 2.05 -5.51 3.31
C ILE A 26 2.55 -6.95 3.36
N VAL A 27 2.62 -7.58 2.20
CA VAL A 27 2.99 -8.99 2.03
C VAL A 27 4.15 -9.12 1.06
N ARG A 28 4.88 -10.23 1.17
CA ARG A 28 5.86 -10.63 0.17
C ARG A 28 5.22 -11.71 -0.69
N THR A 29 5.08 -11.47 -1.98
CA THR A 29 4.55 -12.45 -2.93
C THR A 29 5.64 -13.36 -3.48
N GLU A 30 6.81 -12.81 -3.78
CA GLU A 30 7.95 -13.53 -4.33
C GLU A 30 9.20 -13.31 -3.45
N PRO A 31 10.10 -14.30 -3.32
CA PRO A 31 11.29 -14.18 -2.49
C PRO A 31 12.26 -13.08 -2.95
N ASP A 32 12.22 -12.72 -4.25
CA ASP A 32 13.02 -11.66 -4.85
C ASP A 32 12.36 -10.26 -4.81
N ASP A 33 11.13 -10.14 -4.28
CA ASP A 33 10.48 -8.83 -4.15
C ASP A 33 11.28 -7.93 -3.18
N SER A 34 11.55 -6.70 -3.60
CA SER A 34 12.33 -5.70 -2.85
C SER A 34 11.59 -5.09 -1.66
N VAL A 35 10.64 -5.81 -1.08
CA VAL A 35 9.84 -5.36 0.06
C VAL A 35 10.69 -5.33 1.32
N SER A 36 10.80 -4.14 1.92
CA SER A 36 11.56 -3.94 3.14
C SER A 36 10.93 -4.70 4.32
N GLU A 37 11.74 -5.51 5.01
CA GLU A 37 11.29 -6.40 6.09
C GLU A 37 10.60 -5.66 7.25
N ARG A 38 10.92 -4.37 7.45
CA ARG A 38 10.29 -3.53 8.48
C ARG A 38 8.78 -3.36 8.28
N PHE A 39 8.29 -3.49 7.04
CA PHE A 39 6.89 -3.32 6.70
C PHE A 39 6.12 -4.64 6.54
N LEU A 40 6.82 -5.76 6.32
CA LEU A 40 6.18 -7.06 6.11
C LEU A 40 5.29 -7.46 7.29
N GLY A 41 4.08 -7.93 6.96
CA GLY A 41 3.06 -8.35 7.92
C GLY A 41 2.43 -7.20 8.71
N ARG A 42 2.79 -5.95 8.44
CA ARG A 42 2.18 -4.79 9.07
C ARG A 42 1.01 -4.27 8.25
N VAL A 43 0.05 -3.69 8.97
CA VAL A 43 -1.08 -2.99 8.36
C VAL A 43 -0.76 -1.51 8.28
N GLY A 44 -0.94 -0.94 7.10
CA GLY A 44 -0.85 0.48 6.84
C GLY A 44 -2.09 1.02 6.16
N VAL A 45 -2.06 2.31 5.86
CA VAL A 45 -3.16 3.03 5.20
C VAL A 45 -2.64 3.59 3.88
N VAL A 46 -3.41 3.39 2.81
CA VAL A 46 -3.11 3.98 1.50
C VAL A 46 -3.28 5.50 1.56
N VAL A 47 -2.24 6.24 1.19
CA VAL A 47 -2.23 7.72 1.22
C VAL A 47 -2.07 8.36 -0.15
N ALA A 48 -1.49 7.66 -1.12
CA ALA A 48 -1.37 8.13 -2.50
C ALA A 48 -1.20 6.96 -3.49
N LEU A 49 -1.49 7.25 -4.76
CA LEU A 49 -1.22 6.41 -5.92
C LEU A 49 -0.21 7.15 -6.79
N VAL A 50 0.90 6.51 -7.10
CA VAL A 50 2.02 7.07 -7.84
C VAL A 50 2.15 6.29 -9.15
N PHE A 51 2.12 7.01 -10.27
CA PHE A 51 2.33 6.45 -11.60
C PHE A 51 3.65 6.98 -12.12
N ASP A 52 4.65 6.11 -12.20
CA ASP A 52 5.98 6.45 -12.73
C ASP A 52 5.95 6.59 -14.26
N ASP A 53 5.10 5.80 -14.93
CA ASP A 53 4.81 5.92 -16.36
C ASP A 53 3.30 6.05 -16.58
N PRO A 54 2.72 7.25 -16.36
CA PRO A 54 1.27 7.44 -16.43
C PRO A 54 0.62 6.98 -17.75
N PRO A 55 1.22 7.19 -18.94
CA PRO A 55 0.69 6.66 -20.20
C PRO A 55 0.49 5.14 -20.25
N MET A 56 1.30 4.35 -19.55
CA MET A 56 1.19 2.89 -19.54
C MET A 56 0.47 2.35 -18.30
N GLN A 57 0.60 3.02 -17.15
CA GLN A 57 0.16 2.51 -15.86
C GLN A 57 -1.22 3.03 -15.45
N TYR A 58 -1.60 4.24 -15.86
CA TYR A 58 -2.86 4.83 -15.44
C TYR A 58 -4.06 4.18 -16.14
N PRO A 59 -5.15 3.84 -15.41
CA PRO A 59 -5.34 3.92 -13.95
C PRO A 59 -5.00 2.62 -13.19
N SER A 60 -4.66 1.54 -13.89
CA SER A 60 -4.73 0.18 -13.37
C SER A 60 -3.49 -0.33 -12.63
N ASP A 61 -2.31 0.26 -12.83
CA ASP A 61 -1.04 -0.25 -12.30
C ASP A 61 -0.21 0.82 -11.55
N PRO A 62 -0.75 1.45 -10.50
CA PRO A 62 0.00 2.40 -9.68
C PRO A 62 0.97 1.70 -8.72
N LEU A 63 2.06 2.40 -8.39
CA LEU A 63 2.73 2.25 -7.10
C LEU A 63 1.87 2.87 -6.00
N ILE A 64 1.73 2.18 -4.89
CA ILE A 64 0.79 2.53 -3.83
C ILE A 64 1.60 3.00 -2.63
N GLN A 65 1.43 4.26 -2.26
CA GLN A 65 2.07 4.81 -1.07
C GLN A 65 1.27 4.40 0.15
N VAL A 66 1.90 3.62 1.03
CA VAL A 66 1.28 3.12 2.25
C VAL A 66 1.99 3.69 3.47
N ARG A 67 1.21 4.28 4.37
CA ARG A 67 1.67 4.77 5.66
C ARG A 67 1.44 3.73 6.75
N VAL A 68 2.52 3.28 7.39
CA VAL A 68 2.49 2.35 8.52
C VAL A 68 2.83 3.10 9.82
N ALA A 69 1.91 3.06 10.78
CA ALA A 69 2.08 3.72 12.07
C ALA A 69 3.33 3.21 12.80
N GLY A 70 4.18 4.13 13.26
CA GLY A 70 5.42 3.81 13.97
C GLY A 70 6.57 3.27 13.09
N VAL A 71 6.40 3.20 11.76
CA VAL A 71 7.47 2.79 10.83
C VAL A 71 7.78 3.88 9.81
N GLY A 72 6.76 4.45 9.18
CA GLY A 72 6.92 5.46 8.13
C GLY A 72 6.06 5.15 6.91
N GLU A 73 6.48 5.69 5.77
CA GLU A 73 5.80 5.55 4.48
C GLU A 73 6.76 4.91 3.48
N ASP A 74 6.21 4.09 2.59
CA ASP A 74 6.94 3.49 1.47
C ASP A 74 5.99 3.22 0.30
N LEU A 75 6.57 2.92 -0.87
CA LEU A 75 5.86 2.57 -2.09
C LEU A 75 5.83 1.05 -2.28
N PHE A 76 4.67 0.52 -2.63
CA PHE A 76 4.46 -0.91 -2.85
C PHE A 76 3.68 -1.15 -4.14
N PHE A 77 3.91 -2.29 -4.79
CA PHE A 77 3.07 -2.73 -5.90
C PHE A 77 1.72 -3.26 -5.39
N ALA A 78 0.70 -3.22 -6.25
CA ALA A 78 -0.62 -3.77 -5.93
C ALA A 78 -0.59 -5.26 -5.51
N ARG A 79 0.36 -6.04 -6.04
CA ARG A 79 0.56 -7.44 -5.67
C ARG A 79 1.20 -7.63 -4.29
N GLU A 80 1.94 -6.64 -3.80
CA GLU A 80 2.66 -6.68 -2.52
C GLU A 80 1.78 -6.23 -1.35
N ILE A 81 0.51 -5.92 -1.61
CA ILE A 81 -0.45 -5.51 -0.58
C ILE A 81 -1.75 -6.30 -0.71
N VAL A 82 -2.40 -6.49 0.42
CA VAL A 82 -3.71 -7.14 0.49
C VAL A 82 -4.66 -6.23 1.26
N GLU A 83 -5.83 -5.95 0.71
CA GLU A 83 -6.85 -5.17 1.41
C GLU A 83 -7.32 -5.91 2.66
N VAL A 84 -7.28 -5.22 3.80
CA VAL A 84 -7.76 -5.77 5.07
C VAL A 84 -9.22 -5.38 5.21
N PRO A 85 -10.16 -6.35 5.29
CA PRO A 85 -11.57 -6.02 5.46
C PRO A 85 -11.75 -5.22 6.77
N GLN A 86 -12.51 -4.12 6.69
CA GLN A 86 -12.73 -3.16 7.79
C GLN A 86 -13.47 -3.74 9.02
N GLY A 87 -13.65 -5.06 9.11
CA GLY A 87 -14.21 -5.78 10.26
C GLY A 87 -13.21 -6.70 11.00
N HIS A 88 -11.96 -6.82 10.55
CA HIS A 88 -10.98 -7.75 11.17
C HIS A 88 -10.00 -7.07 12.14
N PHE A 89 -10.26 -5.83 12.57
CA PHE A 89 -9.55 -5.21 13.70
C PHE A 89 -10.15 -5.64 15.04
N VAL A 90 -10.52 -6.91 15.20
CA VAL A 90 -10.94 -7.46 16.50
C VAL A 90 -9.85 -8.37 17.04
N ALA A 91 -9.20 -7.88 18.10
CA ALA A 91 -8.49 -8.64 19.13
C ALA A 91 -7.14 -9.30 18.78
N PHE A 92 -6.06 -8.51 18.79
CA PHE A 92 -4.79 -8.97 19.39
C PHE A 92 -4.27 -7.91 20.36
N GLY A 93 -4.99 -7.76 21.47
CA GLY A 93 -4.67 -6.75 22.48
C GLY A 93 -5.51 -6.89 23.74
N SER A 94 -5.51 -8.06 24.37
CA SER A 94 -5.81 -8.24 25.80
C SER A 94 -5.37 -9.64 26.25
N SER A 95 -4.06 -9.86 26.27
CA SER A 95 -3.48 -10.74 27.29
C SER A 95 -3.04 -9.86 28.44
N SER A 96 -3.88 -9.75 29.47
CA SER A 96 -3.40 -9.41 30.81
C SER A 96 -3.99 -10.44 31.76
N SER A 97 -3.09 -11.30 32.23
CA SER A 97 -3.28 -12.19 33.37
C SER A 97 -3.76 -11.41 34.60
N GLY A 98 -4.67 -12.00 35.36
CA GLY A 98 -5.15 -11.51 36.65
C GLY A 98 -6.12 -12.51 37.26
#